data_AF-A0A531JRM4-F1
#
_entry.id   AF-A0A531JRM4-F1
#
_cell.length_a   1.000
_cell.length_b   1.000
_cell.length_c   1.000
_cell.angle_alpha   90.00
_cell.angle_beta   90.00
_cell.angle_gamma   90.00
#
_symmetry.space_group_name_H-M   'P 1'
#
loop_
_entity.id
_entity.type
_entity.pdbx_description
1 polymer ?
#
loop_
_entity_poly.entity_id
_entity_poly.type
_entity_poly.pdbx_seq_one_letter_code
_entity_poly.pdbx_strand_id
1 'polypeptide(L)'
;PYEAGADTLELDVGGRDGSIVGRRKKVTKVILSLFETDTTGLEIASMQRGRWEPVRIPSVVTPNGRANLFTGNVEVPIDDSWEGQGRVRLRHTNPTPCTIRAFTPVFDSEA
;
A
#
# COMPACT_ATOMS: atom_id res chain seq x y z
N PRO A 1 20.44 -2.44 10.11
CA PRO A 1 19.20 -1.65 9.89
C PRO A 1 17.97 -2.52 10.15
N TYR A 2 16.89 -1.97 10.71
CA TYR A 2 15.64 -2.71 10.88
C TYR A 2 14.85 -2.71 9.56
N GLU A 3 14.27 -3.85 9.18
CA GLU A 3 13.35 -3.95 8.06
C GLU A 3 12.33 -5.06 8.35
N ALA A 4 11.04 -4.73 8.22
CA ALA A 4 9.95 -5.70 8.20
C ALA A 4 9.19 -5.53 6.87
N GLY A 5 9.21 -6.56 6.03
CA GLY A 5 8.64 -6.53 4.68
C GLY A 5 7.48 -7.50 4.51
N ALA A 6 6.58 -7.18 3.58
CA ALA A 6 5.58 -8.09 3.05
C ALA A 6 5.39 -7.85 1.55
N ASP A 7 5.25 -8.94 0.81
CA ASP A 7 4.97 -8.92 -0.62
C ASP A 7 3.57 -9.48 -0.85
N THR A 8 2.79 -8.83 -1.71
CA THR A 8 1.50 -9.38 -2.11
C THR A 8 1.72 -10.54 -3.08
N LEU A 9 0.80 -11.50 -3.06
CA LEU A 9 0.58 -12.38 -4.20
C LEU A 9 0.08 -11.57 -5.40
N GLU A 10 -0.12 -12.22 -6.56
CA GLU A 10 -0.88 -11.60 -7.64
C GLU A 10 -2.25 -11.18 -7.10
N LEU A 11 -2.52 -9.89 -7.14
CA LEU A 11 -3.76 -9.36 -6.61
C LEU A 11 -4.86 -9.63 -7.63
N ASP A 12 -5.89 -10.37 -7.21
CA ASP A 12 -7.07 -10.61 -8.00
C ASP A 12 -8.27 -9.97 -7.33
N VAL A 13 -9.01 -9.17 -8.09
CA VAL A 13 -10.27 -8.60 -7.65
C VAL A 13 -11.27 -8.95 -8.72
N GLY A 14 -12.37 -9.59 -8.33
CA GLY A 14 -13.49 -9.83 -9.24
C GLY A 14 -13.94 -8.50 -9.81
N GLY A 15 -13.84 -8.35 -11.13
CA GLY A 15 -14.41 -7.22 -11.83
C GLY A 15 -15.92 -7.22 -11.67
N ARG A 16 -16.54 -6.06 -11.90
CA ARG A 16 -18.00 -5.93 -11.97
C ARG A 16 -18.61 -6.91 -12.99
N ASP A 17 -17.82 -7.33 -13.99
CA ASP A 17 -18.18 -8.22 -15.11
C ASP A 17 -17.58 -9.64 -15.01
N GLY A 18 -16.99 -10.02 -13.88
CA GLY A 18 -16.42 -11.36 -13.66
C GLY A 18 -14.93 -11.38 -13.35
N SER A 19 -14.33 -12.57 -13.36
CA SER A 19 -12.91 -12.78 -13.00
C SER A 19 -11.95 -12.06 -13.95
N ILE A 20 -10.94 -11.40 -13.39
CA ILE A 20 -9.85 -10.71 -14.12
C ILE A 20 -8.65 -11.65 -14.33
N VAL A 21 -8.78 -12.94 -13.97
CA VAL A 21 -7.73 -13.94 -14.15
C VAL A 21 -7.28 -13.99 -15.61
N GLY A 22 -5.98 -13.82 -15.83
CA GLY A 22 -5.36 -13.83 -17.16
C GLY A 22 -5.31 -12.49 -17.90
N ARG A 23 -5.95 -11.43 -17.39
CA ARG A 23 -5.83 -10.08 -17.95
C ARG A 23 -4.67 -9.31 -17.32
N ARG A 24 -4.10 -8.36 -18.07
CA ARG A 24 -3.11 -7.42 -17.53
C ARG A 24 -3.79 -6.52 -16.51
N LYS A 25 -3.09 -6.25 -15.40
CA LYS A 25 -3.57 -5.44 -14.28
C LYS A 25 -2.55 -4.35 -13.99
N LYS A 26 -3.05 -3.15 -13.76
CA LYS A 26 -2.24 -2.01 -13.31
C LYS A 26 -2.87 -1.47 -12.04
N VAL A 27 -2.14 -1.53 -10.93
CA VAL A 27 -2.60 -0.93 -9.67
C VAL A 27 -2.42 0.58 -9.76
N THR A 28 -3.50 1.34 -9.55
CA THR A 28 -3.45 2.82 -9.58
C THR A 28 -3.21 3.38 -8.18
N LYS A 29 -3.84 2.77 -7.17
CA LYS A 29 -3.68 3.10 -5.76
C LYS A 29 -4.01 1.90 -4.88
N VAL A 30 -3.60 1.98 -3.63
CA VAL A 30 -4.01 1.07 -2.57
C VAL A 30 -4.67 1.88 -1.46
N ILE A 31 -5.78 1.38 -0.93
CA ILE A 31 -6.38 1.87 0.30
C ILE A 31 -5.87 0.98 1.44
N LEU A 32 -5.04 1.53 2.32
CA LEU A 32 -4.54 0.84 3.51
C LEU A 32 -5.40 1.21 4.71
N SER A 33 -5.92 0.21 5.42
CA SER A 33 -6.49 0.41 6.75
C SER A 33 -5.43 0.14 7.80
N LEU A 34 -5.03 1.17 8.53
CA LEU A 34 -3.98 1.13 9.54
C LEU A 34 -4.58 1.19 10.94
N PHE A 35 -3.87 0.62 11.90
CA PHE A 35 -4.18 0.70 13.33
C PHE A 35 -2.89 0.97 14.10
N GLU A 36 -2.92 2.01 14.93
CA GLU A 36 -1.80 2.41 15.79
C GLU A 36 -0.43 2.29 15.11
N THR A 37 -0.32 2.84 13.89
CA THR A 37 0.85 2.68 13.03
C THR A 37 1.67 3.96 12.97
N ASP A 38 2.97 3.86 13.21
CA ASP A 38 3.92 4.91 12.84
C ASP A 38 4.15 4.84 11.33
N THR A 39 3.72 5.84 10.56
CA THR A 39 3.91 5.80 9.10
C THR A 39 5.24 6.36 8.63
N THR A 40 6.08 6.89 9.52
CA THR A 40 7.38 7.47 9.12
C THR A 40 8.33 6.45 8.53
N GLY A 41 8.19 5.17 8.93
CA GLY A 41 8.94 4.05 8.37
C GLY A 41 8.18 3.26 7.30
N LEU A 42 6.90 3.55 7.06
CA LEU A 42 6.04 2.77 6.16
C LEU A 42 6.21 3.21 4.71
N GLU A 43 6.65 2.29 3.86
CA GLU A 43 6.87 2.51 2.44
C GLU A 43 6.19 1.42 1.61
N ILE A 44 5.80 1.79 0.39
CA ILE A 44 5.13 0.89 -0.57
C ILE A 44 5.77 1.03 -1.94
N ALA A 45 5.73 -0.03 -2.74
CA ALA A 45 6.22 0.01 -4.11
C ALA A 45 5.44 -0.97 -5.00
N SER A 46 5.27 -0.62 -6.29
CA SER A 46 5.01 -1.62 -7.32
C SER A 46 6.17 -2.62 -7.35
N MET A 47 5.87 -3.91 -7.40
CA MET A 47 6.91 -4.94 -7.51
C MET A 47 7.69 -4.83 -8.82
N GLN A 48 7.04 -4.36 -9.89
CA GLN A 48 7.63 -4.20 -11.21
C GLN A 48 8.50 -2.95 -11.33
N ARG A 49 8.04 -1.81 -10.79
CA ARG A 49 8.80 -0.54 -10.84
C ARG A 49 9.86 -0.44 -9.75
N GLY A 50 9.64 -1.09 -8.61
CA GLY A 50 10.62 -1.22 -7.52
C GLY A 50 10.92 0.05 -6.71
N ARG A 51 10.40 1.21 -7.09
CA ARG A 51 10.62 2.47 -6.36
C ARG A 51 9.77 2.51 -5.09
N TRP A 52 10.43 2.62 -3.94
CA TRP A 52 9.78 2.80 -2.64
C TRP A 52 9.27 4.24 -2.49
N GLU A 53 7.98 4.37 -2.21
CA GLU A 53 7.31 5.63 -1.92
C GLU A 53 6.81 5.64 -0.47
N PRO A 54 7.02 6.73 0.28
CA PRO A 54 6.56 6.82 1.66
C PRO A 54 5.03 6.95 1.72
N VAL A 55 4.42 6.28 2.72
CA VAL A 55 2.99 6.44 3.01
C VAL A 55 2.76 7.77 3.73
N ARG A 56 2.36 8.79 2.96
CA ARG A 56 2.09 10.14 3.48
C ARG A 56 0.66 10.20 4.01
N ILE A 57 0.51 10.34 5.33
CA ILE A 57 -0.80 10.63 5.92
C ILE A 57 -1.10 12.14 5.74
N PRO A 58 -2.34 12.51 5.37
CA PRO A 58 -2.81 13.88 5.56
C PRO A 58 -2.58 14.35 7.00
N SER A 59 -1.97 15.53 7.17
CA SER A 59 -1.49 16.03 8.45
C SER A 59 -2.55 16.00 9.56
N VAL A 60 -2.33 15.20 10.61
CA VAL A 60 -3.03 15.29 11.90
C VAL A 60 -1.96 15.49 12.97
N VAL A 61 -1.61 16.75 13.23
CA VAL A 61 -0.61 17.10 14.24
C VAL A 61 -1.31 17.16 15.60
N THR A 62 -1.04 16.19 16.47
CA THR A 62 -1.34 16.38 17.90
C THR A 62 -0.26 17.25 18.55
N PRO A 63 -0.60 18.18 19.46
CA PRO A 63 0.36 19.17 19.99
C PRO A 63 1.38 18.65 21.00
N ASN A 64 1.32 17.38 21.42
CA ASN A 64 1.84 16.95 22.73
C ASN A 64 3.16 16.17 22.67
N GLY A 65 3.86 16.13 21.53
CA GLY A 65 5.19 15.51 21.42
C GLY A 65 5.24 13.98 21.61
N ARG A 66 4.08 13.31 21.65
CA ARG A 66 3.98 11.84 21.58
C ARG A 66 3.96 11.41 20.11
N ALA A 67 4.53 10.24 19.81
CA ALA A 67 4.41 9.63 18.50
C ALA A 67 2.92 9.49 18.14
N ASN A 68 2.47 10.21 17.10
CA ASN A 68 1.10 10.11 16.62
C ASN A 68 0.99 8.87 15.76
N LEU A 69 0.73 7.75 16.43
CA LEU A 69 0.34 6.52 15.77
C LEU A 69 -0.99 6.76 15.05
N PHE A 70 -1.03 6.40 13.77
CA PHE A 70 -2.17 6.61 12.92
C PHE A 70 -3.12 5.41 12.96
N THR A 71 -4.40 5.71 13.12
CA THR A 71 -5.50 4.77 12.95
C THR A 71 -6.49 5.37 11.96
N GLY A 72 -6.74 4.66 10.87
CA GLY A 72 -7.61 5.15 9.80
C GLY A 72 -7.29 4.50 8.47
N ASN A 73 -7.92 5.03 7.41
CA ASN A 73 -7.64 4.62 6.05
C ASN A 73 -6.79 5.69 5.36
N VAL A 74 -5.81 5.26 4.56
CA VAL A 74 -4.99 6.14 3.73
C VAL A 74 -5.00 5.61 2.30
N GLU A 75 -5.17 6.52 1.34
CA GLU A 75 -5.01 6.21 -0.07
C GLU A 75 -3.56 6.48 -0.47
N VAL A 76 -2.90 5.47 -1.03
CA VAL A 76 -1.52 5.56 -1.47
C VAL A 76 -1.47 5.31 -2.97
N PRO A 77 -1.16 6.33 -3.79
CA PRO A 77 -0.93 6.16 -5.22
C PRO A 77 0.21 5.18 -5.47
N ILE A 78 0.06 4.32 -6.47
CA ILE A 78 1.11 3.40 -6.91
C ILE A 78 1.46 3.72 -8.36
N ASP A 79 2.75 3.99 -8.61
CA ASP A 79 3.28 3.98 -9.96
C ASP A 79 3.51 2.54 -10.41
N ASP A 80 2.53 1.98 -11.12
CA ASP A 80 2.56 0.60 -11.62
C ASP A 80 2.50 0.53 -13.15
N SER A 81 2.72 -0.66 -13.69
CA SER A 81 2.60 -0.96 -15.12
C SER A 81 1.76 -2.21 -15.37
N TRP A 82 1.21 -2.33 -16.57
CA TRP A 82 0.43 -3.50 -17.01
C TRP A 82 1.22 -4.82 -17.00
N GLU A 83 2.55 -4.76 -16.97
CA GLU A 83 3.44 -5.94 -16.94
C GLU A 83 3.61 -6.52 -15.52
N GLY A 84 3.34 -5.73 -14.48
CA GLY A 84 3.59 -6.10 -13.09
C GLY A 84 2.59 -7.09 -12.49
N GLN A 85 1.52 -7.41 -13.24
CA GLN A 85 0.38 -8.22 -12.79
C GLN A 85 -0.22 -7.73 -11.46
N GLY A 86 -0.13 -6.43 -11.20
CA GLY A 86 -0.67 -5.80 -9.99
C GLY A 86 -0.06 -6.31 -8.68
N ARG A 87 1.21 -6.70 -8.65
CA ARG A 87 1.91 -7.04 -7.39
C ARG A 87 2.49 -5.79 -6.73
N VAL A 88 2.33 -5.72 -5.43
CA VAL A 88 2.78 -4.61 -4.59
C VAL A 88 3.61 -5.17 -3.44
N ARG A 89 4.61 -4.42 -3.00
CA ARG A 89 5.41 -4.72 -1.83
C ARG A 89 5.32 -3.58 -0.83
N LEU A 90 5.37 -3.91 0.44
CA LEU A 90 5.36 -2.94 1.53
C LEU A 90 6.47 -3.27 2.52
N ARG A 91 7.03 -2.23 3.13
CA ARG A 91 8.04 -2.40 4.18
C ARG A 91 7.90 -1.34 5.26
N HIS A 92 8.42 -1.69 6.43
CA HIS A 92 8.59 -0.78 7.55
C HIS A 92 10.07 -0.71 7.94
N THR A 93 10.68 0.47 7.85
CA THR A 93 12.12 0.69 8.04
C THR A 93 12.51 1.11 9.46
N ASN A 94 11.52 1.40 10.31
CA ASN A 94 11.72 1.74 11.72
C ASN A 94 11.24 0.60 12.64
N PRO A 95 11.89 0.34 13.78
CA PRO A 95 11.43 -0.63 14.77
C PRO A 95 10.26 -0.08 15.62
N THR A 96 9.25 0.48 14.96
CA THR A 96 8.05 1.08 15.56
C THR A 96 6.79 0.34 15.10
N PRO A 97 5.66 0.48 15.82
CA PRO A 97 4.43 -0.24 15.50
C PRO A 97 3.94 0.00 14.06
N CYS A 98 3.58 -1.08 13.36
CA CYS A 98 3.00 -1.03 12.02
C CYS A 98 1.98 -2.16 11.86
N THR A 99 0.70 -1.82 12.02
CA THR A 99 -0.41 -2.77 11.90
C THR A 99 -1.26 -2.43 10.68
N ILE A 100 -1.17 -3.26 9.65
CA ILE A 100 -2.03 -3.20 8.46
C ILE A 100 -3.23 -4.11 8.70
N ARG A 101 -4.42 -3.54 8.87
CA ARG A 101 -5.68 -4.29 9.05
C ARG A 101 -6.28 -4.76 7.73
N ALA A 102 -6.15 -3.94 6.69
CA ALA A 102 -6.66 -4.26 5.36
C ALA A 102 -5.80 -3.60 4.28
N PHE A 103 -5.73 -4.29 3.14
CA PHE A 103 -5.07 -3.84 1.92
C PHE A 103 -6.07 -4.00 0.78
N THR A 104 -6.53 -2.87 0.22
CA THR A 104 -7.53 -2.89 -0.86
C THR A 104 -6.93 -2.23 -2.11
N PRO A 105 -6.55 -3.01 -3.13
CA PRO A 105 -6.04 -2.47 -4.38
C PRO A 105 -7.16 -1.87 -5.24
N VAL A 106 -6.84 -0.80 -5.95
CA VAL A 106 -7.68 -0.24 -7.01
C VAL A 106 -6.93 -0.43 -8.33
N PHE A 107 -7.60 -1.07 -9.29
CA PHE A 107 -7.02 -1.34 -10.61
C PHE A 107 -7.55 -0.37 -11.65
N ASP A 108 -6.70 -0.09 -12.63
CA ASP A 108 -7.15 0.39 -13.93
C ASP A 108 -7.69 -0.79 -14.74
N SER A 109 -8.81 -0.61 -15.43
CA SER A 109 -9.35 -1.60 -16.36
C SER A 109 -9.02 -1.16 -17.77
N GLU A 110 -8.32 -2.00 -18.54
CA GLU A 110 -8.19 -1.81 -19.98
C GLU A 110 -9.62 -1.81 -20.58
N ALA A 111 -9.98 -0.72 -21.26
CA ALA A 111 -11.29 -0.52 -21.88
C ALA A 111 -11.45 -1.37 -23.15
#